data_AF-A0A2W6AZH5-F1
#
_entry.id   AF-A0A2W6AZH5-F1
#
_cell.length_a   1.000
_cell.length_b   1.000
_cell.length_c   1.000
_cell.angle_alpha   90.00
_cell.angle_beta   90.00
_cell.angle_gamma   90.00
#
_symmetry.space_group_name_H-M   'P 1'
#
loop_
_entity.id
_entity.type
_entity.pdbx_description
1 polymer ?
#
loop_
_entity_poly.entity_id
_entity_poly.type
_entity_poly.pdbx_seq_one_letter_code
_entity_poly.pdbx_strand_id
1 'polypeptide(L)'
;MIPPRCLLIQGHLGRYVDGALGGQRANAVRDHLEACARCLEAERMARAIPVMLASSMGPPPPPTLLPRLLVKLGRRRRRERRAISMAAALVLLLALAASAVSTLR
;
A
#
# COMPACT_ATOMS: atom_id res chain seq x y z
N MET A 1 -21.98 30.56 3.79
CA MET A 1 -21.98 30.09 2.39
C MET A 1 -20.66 29.37 2.10
N ILE A 2 -20.68 28.21 1.45
CA ILE A 2 -19.47 27.41 1.18
C ILE A 2 -18.87 27.85 -0.18
N PRO A 3 -17.59 28.27 -0.25
CA PRO A 3 -16.96 28.58 -1.53
C PRO A 3 -16.93 27.35 -2.46
N PRO A 4 -17.08 27.54 -3.79
CA PRO A 4 -17.18 26.44 -4.75
C PRO A 4 -15.96 25.52 -4.71
N ARG A 5 -14.74 26.09 -4.55
CA ARG A 5 -13.51 25.31 -4.42
C ARG A 5 -13.56 24.37 -3.22
N CYS A 6 -14.07 24.82 -2.09
CA CYS A 6 -14.17 23.98 -0.92
C CYS A 6 -15.19 22.85 -1.09
N LEU A 7 -16.28 23.08 -1.83
CA LEU A 7 -17.29 22.05 -2.10
C LEU A 7 -16.69 20.90 -2.93
N LEU A 8 -15.87 21.25 -3.94
CA LEU A 8 -15.10 20.27 -4.71
C LEU A 8 -14.12 19.49 -3.84
N ILE A 9 -13.36 20.18 -2.99
CA ILE A 9 -12.37 19.54 -2.11
C ILE A 9 -13.05 18.62 -1.10
N GLN A 10 -14.15 19.06 -0.49
CA GLN A 10 -14.93 18.24 0.45
C GLN A 10 -15.47 16.96 -0.21
N GLY A 11 -15.87 17.00 -1.49
CA GLY A 11 -16.25 15.81 -2.26
C GLY A 11 -15.11 14.82 -2.56
N HIS A 12 -13.85 15.21 -2.30
CA HIS A 12 -12.67 14.36 -2.45
C HIS A 12 -12.14 13.81 -1.12
N LEU A 13 -12.56 14.35 0.03
CA LEU A 13 -11.95 14.05 1.32
C LEU A 13 -12.02 12.57 1.73
N GLY A 14 -13.15 11.89 1.50
CA GLY A 14 -13.25 10.46 1.84
C GLY A 14 -12.17 9.62 1.13
N ARG A 15 -12.13 9.70 -0.21
CA ARG A 15 -11.10 9.02 -1.01
C ARG A 15 -9.68 9.47 -0.68
N TYR A 16 -9.49 10.73 -0.31
CA TYR A 16 -8.19 11.26 0.11
C TYR A 16 -7.73 10.64 1.43
N VAL A 17 -8.61 10.59 2.43
CA VAL A 17 -8.35 9.99 3.75
C VAL A 17 -8.09 8.48 3.65
N ASP A 18 -8.84 7.79 2.79
CA ASP A 18 -8.68 6.36 2.53
C ASP A 18 -7.41 6.02 1.71
N GLY A 19 -6.67 7.04 1.24
CA GLY A 19 -5.50 6.86 0.35
C GLY A 19 -5.86 6.42 -1.08
N ALA A 20 -7.15 6.46 -1.44
CA ALA A 20 -7.67 6.06 -2.75
C ALA A 20 -7.64 7.19 -3.80
N LEU A 21 -7.30 8.42 -3.39
CA LEU A 21 -7.14 9.56 -4.29
C LEU A 21 -5.66 9.73 -4.67
N GLY A 22 -5.36 9.66 -5.97
CA GLY A 22 -4.00 9.81 -6.49
C GLY A 22 -3.78 11.06 -7.34
N GLY A 23 -2.50 11.29 -7.68
CA GLY A 23 -2.06 12.26 -8.68
C GLY A 23 -2.43 13.71 -8.34
N GLN A 24 -2.75 14.49 -9.38
CA GLN A 24 -3.06 15.92 -9.25
C GLN A 24 -4.21 16.22 -8.29
N ARG A 25 -5.20 15.33 -8.18
CA ARG A 25 -6.35 15.54 -7.28
C ARG A 25 -5.93 15.47 -5.81
N ALA A 26 -5.04 14.54 -5.46
CA ALA A 26 -4.51 14.43 -4.10
C ALA A 26 -3.66 15.66 -3.73
N ASN A 27 -2.84 16.15 -4.67
CA ASN A 27 -2.07 17.38 -4.49
C ASN A 27 -3.00 18.57 -4.28
N ALA A 28 -4.02 18.75 -5.13
CA ALA A 28 -4.97 19.86 -5.00
C ALA A 28 -5.74 19.85 -3.68
N VAL A 29 -6.05 18.65 -3.13
CA VAL A 29 -6.61 18.52 -1.78
C VAL A 29 -5.60 18.98 -0.75
N ARG A 30 -4.37 18.43 -0.75
CA ARG A 30 -3.31 18.81 0.20
C ARG A 30 -3.08 20.32 0.21
N ASP A 31 -2.87 20.92 -0.96
CA ASP A 31 -2.59 22.35 -1.11
C ASP A 31 -3.76 23.21 -0.58
N HIS A 32 -5.00 22.75 -0.73
CA HIS A 32 -6.16 23.46 -0.19
C HIS A 32 -6.28 23.33 1.34
N LEU A 33 -5.91 22.17 1.91
CA LEU A 33 -5.96 21.94 3.36
C LEU A 33 -4.95 22.81 4.10
N GLU A 34 -3.80 23.11 3.50
CA GLU A 34 -2.79 24.03 4.06
C GLU A 34 -3.33 25.46 4.23
N ALA A 35 -4.24 25.89 3.36
CA ALA A 35 -4.76 27.26 3.34
C ALA A 35 -6.19 27.41 3.88
N CYS A 36 -6.91 26.32 4.18
CA CYS A 36 -8.33 26.37 4.49
C CYS A 36 -8.68 25.59 5.76
N ALA A 37 -8.78 26.31 6.89
CA ALA A 37 -9.13 25.74 8.19
C ALA A 37 -10.46 24.95 8.20
N ARG A 38 -11.46 25.38 7.41
CA ARG A 38 -12.75 24.67 7.32
C ARG A 38 -12.63 23.32 6.62
N CYS A 39 -11.83 23.24 5.56
CA CYS A 39 -11.60 21.97 4.86
C CYS A 39 -10.67 21.06 5.68
N LEU A 40 -9.73 21.64 6.42
CA LEU A 40 -8.93 20.91 7.39
C LEU A 40 -9.80 20.27 8.48
N GLU A 41 -10.78 21.00 9.01
CA GLU A 41 -11.71 20.44 9.99
C GLU A 41 -12.61 19.35 9.40
N ALA A 42 -13.09 19.54 8.16
CA ALA A 42 -13.85 18.51 7.45
C ALA A 42 -13.01 17.25 7.18
N GLU A 43 -11.70 17.39 6.94
CA GLU A 43 -10.78 16.28 6.76
C GLU A 43 -10.58 15.49 8.06
N ARG A 44 -10.44 16.18 9.19
CA ARG A 44 -10.39 15.55 10.52
C ARG A 44 -11.67 14.77 10.83
N MET A 45 -12.84 15.36 10.53
CA MET A 45 -14.11 14.66 10.67
C MET A 45 -14.16 13.40 9.79
N ALA A 46 -13.71 13.50 8.53
CA ALA A 46 -13.66 12.35 7.63
C ALA A 46 -12.72 11.24 8.15
N ARG A 47 -11.58 11.58 8.76
CA ARG A 47 -10.68 10.62 9.42
C ARG A 47 -11.28 9.94 10.64
N ALA A 48 -12.20 10.59 11.34
CA ALA A 48 -12.83 10.01 12.53
C ALA A 48 -13.85 8.91 12.18
N ILE A 49 -14.48 8.98 11.00
CA ILE A 49 -15.55 8.05 10.59
C ILE A 49 -15.11 6.58 10.65
N PRO A 50 -13.97 6.15 10.06
CA PRO A 50 -13.54 4.75 10.15
C PRO A 50 -13.34 4.26 11.58
N VAL A 51 -12.86 5.13 12.48
CA VAL A 51 -12.66 4.79 13.90
C VAL A 51 -13.99 4.59 14.61
N MET A 52 -14.97 5.47 14.35
CA MET A 52 -16.33 5.35 14.88
C MET A 52 -17.07 4.13 14.31
N LEU A 53 -16.78 3.75 13.06
CA LEU A 53 -17.35 2.54 12.47
C LEU A 53 -16.67 1.28 13.03
N ALA A 54 -15.36 1.32 13.30
CA ALA A 54 -14.62 0.18 13.83
C ALA A 54 -15.15 -0.29 15.20
N SER A 55 -15.63 0.63 16.05
CA SER A 55 -16.27 0.27 17.32
C SER A 55 -17.67 -0.37 17.15
N SER A 56 -18.28 -0.27 15.97
CA SER A 56 -19.58 -0.84 15.65
C SER A 56 -19.53 -2.15 14.84
N MET A 57 -18.35 -2.55 14.34
CA MET A 57 -18.25 -3.65 13.39
C MET A 57 -17.87 -4.98 14.03
N GLY A 58 -18.80 -5.94 13.95
CA GLY A 58 -18.58 -7.39 13.87
C GLY A 58 -17.89 -8.07 15.06
N PRO A 59 -18.03 -9.41 15.19
CA PRO A 59 -17.25 -10.15 16.17
C PRO A 59 -15.74 -9.98 15.88
N PRO A 60 -14.88 -9.97 16.91
CA PRO A 60 -13.44 -9.87 16.71
C PRO A 60 -12.96 -10.99 15.77
N PRO A 61 -11.93 -10.72 14.93
CA PRO A 61 -11.40 -11.74 14.04
C PRO A 61 -10.94 -12.95 14.86
N PRO A 62 -11.07 -14.18 14.32
CA PRO A 62 -10.68 -15.37 15.06
C PRO A 62 -9.19 -15.32 15.41
N PRO A 63 -8.77 -15.75 16.61
CA PRO A 63 -7.38 -15.64 17.07
C PRO A 63 -6.41 -16.45 16.20
N THR A 64 -6.91 -17.40 15.42
CA THR A 64 -6.13 -18.19 14.46
C THR A 64 -5.79 -17.44 13.17
N LEU A 65 -6.41 -16.28 12.90
CA LEU A 65 -6.24 -15.56 11.64
C LEU A 65 -4.80 -15.10 11.44
N LEU A 66 -4.23 -14.39 12.43
CA LEU A 66 -2.88 -13.85 12.33
C LEU A 66 -1.82 -14.97 12.20
N PRO A 67 -1.80 -16.02 13.04
CA PRO A 67 -0.91 -17.16 12.84
C PRO A 67 -1.04 -17.80 11.45
N ARG A 68 -2.27 -18.01 10.95
CA ARG A 68 -2.50 -18.58 9.62
C ARG A 68 -1.95 -17.67 8.50
N LEU A 69 -2.12 -16.36 8.63
CA LEU A 69 -1.58 -15.38 7.68
C LEU A 69 -0.04 -15.38 7.70
N LEU A 70 0.57 -15.36 8.88
CA LEU A 70 2.04 -15.41 9.01
C LEU A 70 2.63 -16.68 8.42
N VAL A 71 1.99 -17.84 8.63
CA VAL A 71 2.41 -19.10 8.00
C VAL A 71 2.27 -19.03 6.47
N LYS A 72 1.16 -18.49 5.97
CA LYS A 72 0.91 -18.37 4.52
C LYS A 72 1.92 -17.43 3.85
N LEU A 73 2.19 -16.27 4.46
CA LEU A 73 3.18 -15.30 4.00
C LEU A 73 4.61 -15.86 4.08
N GLY A 74 4.95 -16.57 5.17
CA GLY A 74 6.24 -17.22 5.34
C GLY A 74 6.51 -18.29 4.28
N ARG A 75 5.51 -19.12 3.96
CA ARG A 75 5.60 -20.11 2.87
C ARG A 75 5.83 -19.45 1.51
N ARG A 76 5.08 -18.38 1.21
CA ARG A 76 5.25 -17.61 -0.03
C ARG A 76 6.67 -17.05 -0.16
N ARG A 77 7.16 -16.38 0.89
CA ARG A 77 8.52 -15.79 0.89
C ARG A 77 9.62 -16.84 0.77
N ARG A 78 9.46 -18.02 1.41
CA ARG A 78 10.42 -19.14 1.26
C ARG A 78 10.42 -19.69 -0.17
N ARG A 79 9.25 -19.82 -0.81
CA ARG A 79 9.15 -20.28 -2.20
C ARG A 79 9.82 -19.29 -3.16
N GLU A 80 9.56 -18.00 -3.00
CA GLU A 80 10.19 -16.93 -3.80
C GLU A 80 11.72 -16.95 -3.64
N ARG A 81 12.23 -17.06 -2.41
CA ARG A 81 13.69 -17.17 -2.16
C ARG A 81 14.31 -18.40 -2.82
N ARG A 82 13.64 -19.57 -2.75
CA ARG A 82 14.12 -20.80 -3.39
C ARG A 82 14.18 -20.66 -4.92
N ALA A 83 13.17 -20.05 -5.52
CA ALA A 83 13.16 -19.80 -6.96
C ALA A 83 14.31 -18.87 -7.38
N ILE A 84 14.53 -17.79 -6.63
CA ILE A 84 15.64 -16.85 -6.87
C ILE A 84 16.99 -17.56 -6.72
N SER A 85 17.18 -18.36 -5.66
CA SER A 85 18.44 -19.09 -5.46
C SER A 85 18.71 -20.12 -6.55
N MET A 86 17.69 -20.83 -7.03
CA MET A 86 17.84 -21.80 -8.13
C MET A 86 18.20 -21.09 -9.44
N ALA A 87 17.55 -19.96 -9.74
CA ALA A 87 17.87 -19.17 -10.92
C ALA A 87 19.30 -18.63 -10.85
N ALA A 88 19.73 -18.09 -9.70
CA ALA A 88 21.10 -17.62 -9.49
C ALA A 88 22.14 -18.75 -9.66
N ALA A 89 21.87 -19.93 -9.12
CA ALA A 89 22.75 -21.09 -9.27
C ALA A 89 22.87 -21.54 -10.74
N LEU A 90 21.76 -21.56 -11.49
CA LEU A 90 21.76 -21.88 -12.92
C LEU A 90 22.57 -20.86 -13.73
N VAL A 91 22.40 -19.56 -13.46
CA VAL A 91 23.18 -18.49 -14.11
C VAL A 91 24.67 -18.66 -13.82
N LEU A 92 25.05 -18.95 -12.57
CA LEU A 92 26.44 -19.17 -12.20
C LEU A 92 27.04 -20.39 -12.92
N LEU A 93 26.30 -21.50 -13.01
CA LEU A 93 26.73 -22.69 -13.75
C LEU A 93 26.92 -22.41 -15.24
N LEU A 94 26.00 -21.68 -15.88
CA LEU A 94 26.11 -21.27 -17.27
C LEU A 94 27.31 -20.34 -17.51
N ALA A 95 27.56 -19.40 -16.59
CA ALA A 95 28.72 -18.51 -16.67
C ALA A 95 30.05 -19.27 -16.53
N LEU A 96 30.12 -20.21 -15.59
CA LEU A 96 31.29 -21.08 -15.41
C LEU A 96 31.54 -21.95 -16.65
N ALA A 97 30.50 -22.57 -17.20
CA ALA A 97 30.60 -23.36 -18.42
C ALA A 97 31.07 -22.52 -19.63
N ALA A 98 30.53 -21.31 -19.80
CA ALA A 98 30.95 -20.39 -20.85
C ALA A 98 32.42 -19.97 -20.70
N SER A 99 32.87 -19.70 -19.45
CA SER A 99 34.27 -19.35 -19.18
C SER A 99 35.23 -20.51 -19.49
N ALA A 100 34.88 -21.75 -19.12
CA ALA A 100 35.68 -22.93 -19.43
C ALA A 100 35.82 -23.15 -20.95
N VAL A 101 34.72 -23.02 -21.70
CA VAL A 101 34.75 -23.12 -23.16
C VAL A 101 35.62 -22.03 -23.79
N SER A 102 35.61 -20.81 -23.25
CA SER A 102 36.45 -19.72 -23.76
C SER A 102 37.96 -19.94 -23.50
N THR A 103 38.34 -20.68 -22.46
CA THR A 103 39.75 -20.98 -22.16
C THR A 103 40.34 -22.15 -22.94
N LEU A 104 39.49 -23.01 -23.53
CA LEU A 104 39.92 -24.16 -24.36
C LEU A 104 39.99 -23.84 -25.87
N ARG A 105 39.51 -22.68 -26.29
CA ARG A 105 39.62 -22.17 -27.67
C ARG A 105 40.86 -21.31 -27.82
#